data_AF-V7PYC1-F1
#
_entry.id   AF-V7PYC1-F1
#
_cell.length_a   1.000
_cell.length_b   1.000
_cell.length_c   1.000
_cell.angle_alpha   90.00
_cell.angle_beta   90.00
_cell.angle_gamma   90.00
#
_symmetry.space_group_name_H-M   'P 1'
#
loop_
_entity.id
_entity.type
_entity.pdbx_description
1 polymer ?
#
loop_
_entity_poly.entity_id
_entity_poly.type
_entity_poly.pdbx_seq_one_letter_code
_entity_poly.pdbx_strand_id
1 'polypeptide(L)' 'MEQNINCEKCNELMHQIGPFARKMEEGQSAHKWNGYFEFECTNGNCQNKGKIIKIKI' A
#
# COMPACT_ATOMS: atom_id res chain seq x y z
N MET A 1 -6.00 -9.83 7.76
CA MET A 1 -5.26 -8.96 8.69
C MET A 1 -5.40 -7.56 8.15
N GLU A 2 -6.21 -6.71 8.78
CA GLU A 2 -6.24 -5.28 8.46
C GLU A 2 -5.09 -4.63 9.23
N GLN A 3 -4.04 -4.21 8.53
CA GLN A 3 -2.95 -3.45 9.14
C GLN A 3 -3.28 -1.96 9.04
N ASN A 4 -3.63 -1.37 10.18
CA ASN A 4 -3.83 0.08 10.27
C ASN A 4 -2.47 0.74 10.39
N ILE A 5 -2.00 1.35 9.29
CA ILE A 5 -0.74 2.07 9.26
C ILE A 5 -1.01 3.57 9.30
N ASN A 6 -0.39 4.27 10.25
CA ASN A 6 -0.52 5.72 10.39
C ASN A 6 0.67 6.42 9.74
N CYS A 7 0.42 7.57 9.12
CA CYS A 7 1.46 8.39 8.54
C CYS A 7 2.26 9.08 9.65
N GLU A 8 3.59 8.93 9.64
CA GLU A 8 4.48 9.49 10.67
C GLU A 8 4.42 11.03 10.81
N LYS A 9 3.88 11.73 9.81
CA LYS A 9 3.83 13.21 9.78
C LYS A 9 2.50 13.81 10.18
N CYS A 10 1.38 13.23 9.75
CA CYS A 10 0.05 13.74 10.08
C CYS A 10 -0.72 12.84 11.06
N ASN A 11 -0.16 11.68 11.43
CA ASN A 11 -0.78 10.66 12.25
C ASN A 11 -2.11 10.10 11.70
N GLU A 12 -2.49 10.47 10.46
CA GLU A 12 -3.68 9.94 9.82
C GLU A 12 -3.48 8.54 9.28
N LEU A 13 -4.57 7.80 9.21
CA LEU A 13 -4.61 6.46 8.65
C LEU A 13 -4.21 6.52 7.17
N MET A 14 -3.19 5.75 6.79
CA MET A 14 -2.76 5.61 5.41
C MET A 14 -3.70 4.67 4.67
N HIS A 15 -4.00 5.02 3.42
CA HIS A 15 -4.82 4.21 2.54
C HIS A 15 -3.97 3.08 1.96
N GLN A 16 -4.42 1.84 2.17
CA GLN A 16 -3.77 0.69 1.57
C GLN A 16 -4.05 0.68 0.05
N ILE A 17 -3.01 0.88 -0.75
CA ILE A 17 -3.06 0.89 -2.22
C ILE A 17 -2.49 -0.40 -2.83
N GLY A 18 -2.05 -1.34 -2.01
CA GLY A 18 -1.51 -2.63 -2.49
C GLY A 18 -1.61 -3.71 -1.41
N PRO A 19 -1.67 -4.99 -1.80
CA PRO A 19 -1.21 -5.54 -3.06
C PRO A 19 -2.45 -5.98 -3.80
N PHE A 20 -3.08 -5.05 -4.54
CA PHE A 20 -4.14 -5.48 -5.43
C PHE A 20 -3.50 -6.52 -6.34
N ALA A 21 -3.96 -7.77 -6.21
CA ALA A 21 -3.52 -8.84 -7.08
C ALA A 21 -3.72 -8.32 -8.49
N ARG A 22 -2.62 -7.94 -9.17
CA ARG A 22 -2.71 -7.54 -10.57
C ARG A 22 -3.35 -8.73 -11.25
N LYS A 23 -4.58 -8.55 -11.77
CA LYS A 23 -5.27 -9.61 -12.49
C LYS A 23 -4.40 -9.88 -13.71
N MET A 24 -3.62 -10.95 -13.62
CA MET A 24 -2.72 -11.37 -14.68
C MET A 24 -3.58 -11.74 -15.88
N GLU A 25 -3.15 -11.34 -17.07
CA GLU A 25 -3.79 -11.80 -18.30
C GLU A 25 -3.73 -13.33 -18.36
N GLU A 26 -4.78 -13.94 -18.91
CA GLU A 26 -4.93 -15.39 -18.96
C GLU A 26 -3.74 -16.00 -19.74
N GLY A 27 -3.00 -16.92 -19.11
CA GLY A 27 -1.79 -17.54 -19.69
C GLY A 27 -0.45 -17.00 -19.17
N GLN A 28 -0.44 -15.91 -18.39
CA GLN A 28 0.77 -15.45 -17.69
C GLN A 28 1.01 -16.29 -16.42
N SER A 29 2.26 -16.71 -16.20
CA SER A 29 2.65 -17.47 -15.00
C SER A 29 2.41 -16.65 -13.75
N ALA A 30 1.65 -17.14 -12.77
CA ALA A 30 1.35 -16.40 -11.55
C ALA A 30 2.63 -15.89 -10.87
N HIS A 31 2.82 -14.58 -10.81
CA HIS A 31 3.90 -13.98 -10.04
C HIS A 31 3.55 -14.17 -8.56
N LYS A 32 4.42 -14.87 -7.82
CA LYS A 32 4.32 -14.92 -6.35
C LYS A 32 4.29 -13.49 -5.85
N TRP A 33 3.25 -13.16 -5.08
CA TRP A 33 3.21 -11.88 -4.40
C TRP A 33 4.46 -11.77 -3.51
N ASN A 34 5.17 -10.64 -3.63
CA ASN A 34 6.44 -10.43 -2.92
C ASN A 34 6.26 -10.25 -1.40
N GLY A 35 5.04 -10.36 -0.87
CA GLY A 35 4.73 -10.24 0.56
C GLY A 35 4.74 -8.80 1.07
N TYR A 36 4.64 -7.81 0.18
CA TYR A 36 4.60 -6.40 0.56
C TYR A 36 3.20 -5.81 0.40
N PHE A 37 2.74 -5.10 1.43
CA PHE A 37 1.61 -4.19 1.40
C PHE A 37 2.11 -2.78 1.09
N GLU A 38 1.40 -2.07 0.22
CA GLU A 38 1.70 -0.69 -0.13
C GLU A 38 0.64 0.24 0.49
N PHE A 39 1.10 1.27 1.18
CA PHE A 39 0.24 2.25 1.84
C PHE A 39 0.60 3.65 1.37
N GLU A 40 -0.41 4.50 1.18
CA GLU A 40 -0.28 5.88 0.75
C GLU A 40 -0.96 6.83 1.73
N CYS A 41 -0.32 7.95 2.05
CA CYS A 41 -0.97 9.02 2.80
C CYS A 41 -1.89 9.83 1.87
N THR A 42 -3.20 9.80 2.14
CA THR A 42 -4.21 10.53 1.35
C THR A 42 -4.55 11.91 1.91
N ASN A 43 -3.99 12.28 3.07
CA ASN A 43 -4.26 13.56 3.72
C ASN A 43 -3.77 14.74 2.85
N GLY A 44 -4.72 15.58 2.42
CA GLY A 44 -4.49 16.76 1.57
C GLY A 44 -3.56 17.82 2.16
N ASN A 45 -3.45 17.88 3.49
CA ASN A 45 -2.67 18.87 4.24
C ASN A 45 -1.34 18.30 4.76
N CYS A 46 -1.05 17.02 4.49
CA CYS A 46 0.17 16.37 4.97
C CYS A 46 1.33 16.55 4.01
N GLN A 47 2.52 16.83 4.53
CA GLN A 47 3.77 16.89 3.74
C GLN A 47 4.11 15.55 3.06
N ASN A 48 3.64 14.44 3.63
CA ASN A 48 3.81 13.09 3.09
C ASN A 48 2.66 12.66 2.17
N LYS A 49 1.76 13.56 1.74
CA LYS A 49 0.68 13.21 0.81
C LYS A 49 1.26 12.54 -0.45
N GLY A 50 0.71 11.39 -0.84
CA GLY A 50 1.20 10.61 -1.99
C GLY A 50 2.50 9.83 -1.72
N LYS A 51 3.04 9.88 -0.50
CA LYS A 51 4.21 9.06 -0.12
C LYS A 51 3.76 7.61 0.05
N ILE A 52 4.35 6.72 -0.73
CA ILE A 52 4.10 5.28 -0.68
C ILE A 52 5.13 4.62 0.24
N ILE A 53 4.67 3.85 1.21
CA ILE A 53 5.50 2.98 2.05
C ILE A 53 5.16 1.52 1.79
N LYS A 54 6.17 0.66 1.90
CA LYS A 54 6.08 -0.79 1.67
C LYS A 54 6.32 -1.52 2.98
N ILE A 55 5.35 -2.29 3.43
CA ILE A 55 5.46 -3.10 4.64
C ILE A 55 5.47 -4.57 4.27
N LYS A 56 6.52 -5.27 4.69
CA LYS A 56 6.68 -6.71 4.49
C LYS A 56 5.88 -7.47 5.55
N ILE A 57 5.12 -8.48 5.15
CA ILE A 57 4.49 -9.45 6.06
C ILE A 57 5.40 -10.67 6.32
#